data_AF-A0A356NWB3-F1
#
_entry.id   AF-A0A356NWB3-F1
#
_cell.length_a   1.000
_cell.length_b   1.000
_cell.length_c   1.000
_cell.angle_alpha   90.00
_cell.angle_beta   90.00
_cell.angle_gamma   90.00
#
_symmetry.space_group_name_H-M   'P 1'
#
loop_
_entity.id
_entity.type
_entity.pdbx_description
1 polymer ?
#
loop_
_entity_poly.entity_id
_entity_poly.type
_entity_poly.pdbx_seq_one_letter_code
_entity_poly.pdbx_strand_id
1 'polypeptide(L)'
;VPSRRSPGRAGEALAEIRLADGADIDRAVVAATACHESGVLTSMRPVERGRLVRAIGDQLLADRDAIAEILTLESGKPFWESVIEVE
;
A
#
# COMPACT_ATOMS: atom_id res chain seq x y z
N VAL A 1 -2.85 -15.06 -14.59
CA VAL A 1 -2.61 -13.81 -13.85
C VAL A 1 -1.33 -13.19 -14.39
N PRO A 2 -1.27 -11.89 -14.72
CA PRO A 2 -0.01 -11.28 -15.17
C PRO A 2 0.96 -11.17 -13.99
N SER A 3 2.18 -11.67 -14.15
CA SER A 3 3.26 -11.52 -13.16
C SER A 3 3.91 -10.13 -13.29
N ARG A 4 4.08 -9.40 -12.19
CA ARG A 4 4.85 -8.14 -12.17
C ARG A 4 6.33 -8.47 -12.39
N ARG A 5 7.07 -7.70 -13.19
CA ARG A 5 8.49 -7.97 -13.53
C ARG A 5 9.40 -6.86 -13.06
N SER A 6 10.65 -7.22 -12.70
CA SER A 6 11.66 -6.22 -12.32
C SER A 6 12.31 -5.56 -13.54
N PRO A 7 12.34 -4.22 -13.62
CA PRO A 7 13.08 -3.50 -14.66
C PRO A 7 14.61 -3.64 -14.51
N GLY A 8 15.11 -3.76 -13.28
CA GLY A 8 16.55 -3.79 -12.97
C GLY A 8 17.21 -5.17 -12.97
N ARG A 9 16.41 -6.25 -12.96
CA ARG A 9 16.89 -7.65 -13.03
C ARG A 9 16.20 -8.39 -14.18
N ALA A 10 16.75 -8.26 -15.39
CA ALA A 10 16.46 -9.09 -16.58
C ALA A 10 14.96 -9.44 -16.83
N GLY A 11 14.01 -8.63 -16.38
CA GLY A 11 12.58 -8.92 -16.49
C GLY A 11 12.09 -10.12 -15.67
N GLU A 12 12.77 -10.52 -14.59
CA GLU A 12 12.35 -11.59 -13.69
C GLU A 12 11.00 -11.25 -13.02
N ALA A 13 10.13 -12.26 -12.87
CA ALA A 13 8.84 -12.10 -12.19
C ALA A 13 9.05 -11.90 -10.68
N LEU A 14 8.51 -10.81 -10.14
CA LEU A 14 8.59 -10.43 -8.72
C LEU A 14 7.46 -11.02 -7.90
N ALA A 15 6.22 -10.95 -8.42
CA ALA A 15 5.03 -11.41 -7.74
C ALA A 15 3.87 -11.62 -8.72
N GLU A 16 2.92 -12.46 -8.31
CA GLU A 16 1.61 -12.57 -8.94
C GLU A 16 0.59 -11.78 -8.12
N ILE A 17 -0.15 -10.88 -8.78
CA ILE A 17 -1.16 -10.04 -8.14
C ILE A 17 -2.50 -10.33 -8.82
N ARG A 18 -3.57 -10.50 -8.04
CA ARG A 18 -4.92 -10.72 -8.59
C ARG A 18 -5.28 -9.56 -9.52
N LEU A 19 -5.75 -9.90 -10.72
CA LEU A 19 -6.36 -8.94 -11.63
C LEU A 19 -7.84 -8.80 -11.22
N ALA A 20 -8.20 -7.63 -10.69
CA ALA A 20 -9.56 -7.36 -10.24
C ALA A 20 -10.52 -7.23 -11.44
N ASP A 21 -11.75 -7.71 -11.28
CA ASP A 21 -12.85 -7.47 -12.20
C ASP A 21 -13.86 -6.45 -11.67
N GLY A 22 -14.93 -6.18 -12.44
CA GLY A 22 -15.97 -5.23 -12.04
C GLY A 22 -16.66 -5.61 -10.72
N ALA A 23 -16.85 -6.91 -10.47
CA ALA A 23 -17.50 -7.38 -9.25
C ALA A 23 -16.58 -7.21 -8.03
N ASP A 24 -15.26 -7.32 -8.19
CA ASP A 24 -14.30 -6.99 -7.14
C ASP A 24 -14.38 -5.50 -6.77
N ILE A 25 -14.47 -4.62 -7.77
CA ILE A 25 -14.61 -3.17 -7.56
C ILE A 25 -15.93 -2.84 -6.87
N ASP A 26 -17.05 -3.40 -7.32
CA ASP A 26 -18.37 -3.17 -6.72
C ASP A 26 -18.38 -3.55 -5.24
N ARG A 27 -17.77 -4.70 -4.88
CA ARG A 27 -17.66 -5.12 -3.48
C ARG A 27 -16.80 -4.17 -2.66
N ALA A 28 -15.69 -3.68 -3.21
CA ALA A 28 -14.83 -2.70 -2.53
C ALA A 28 -15.57 -1.38 -2.27
N VAL A 29 -16.33 -0.88 -3.26
CA VAL A 29 -17.12 0.34 -3.13
C VAL A 29 -18.23 0.18 -2.09
N VAL A 30 -18.99 -0.92 -2.13
CA VAL A 30 -20.03 -1.21 -1.13
C VAL A 30 -19.45 -1.23 0.29
N ALA A 31 -18.29 -1.88 0.50
CA ALA A 31 -17.63 -1.92 1.80
C ALA A 31 -17.17 -0.53 2.27
N ALA A 32 -16.58 0.27 1.38
CA ALA A 32 -16.13 1.63 1.69
C ALA A 32 -17.32 2.55 2.04
N THR A 33 -18.41 2.47 1.28
CA THR A 33 -19.66 3.21 1.54
C THR A 33 -20.25 2.83 2.89
N ALA A 34 -20.38 1.53 3.19
CA ALA A 34 -20.88 1.08 4.49
C ALA A 34 -19.99 1.57 5.65
N CYS A 35 -18.67 1.54 5.50
CA CYS A 35 -17.75 2.11 6.49
C CYS A 35 -17.98 3.61 6.71
N HIS A 36 -18.17 4.38 5.63
CA HIS A 36 -18.45 5.81 5.73
C HIS A 36 -19.79 6.09 6.41
N GLU A 37 -20.86 5.44 5.96
CA GLU A 37 -22.22 5.59 6.50
C GLU A 37 -22.33 5.15 7.96
N SER A 38 -21.56 4.14 8.38
CA SER A 38 -21.52 3.70 9.78
C SER A 38 -20.96 4.77 10.73
N GLY A 39 -20.24 5.76 10.21
CA GLY A 39 -19.58 6.79 11.02
C GLY A 39 -18.35 6.32 11.79
N VAL A 40 -17.93 5.05 11.66
CA VAL A 40 -16.87 4.47 12.51
C VAL A 40 -15.55 5.26 12.45
N LEU A 41 -15.22 5.86 11.30
CA LEU A 41 -14.04 6.72 11.15
C LEU A 41 -14.36 8.22 11.23
N THR A 42 -15.51 8.65 10.68
CA THR A 42 -15.86 10.07 10.55
C THR A 42 -16.33 10.67 11.87
N SER A 43 -17.05 9.91 12.69
CA SER A 43 -17.50 10.30 14.03
C SER A 43 -16.44 10.06 15.11
N MET A 44 -15.32 9.40 14.77
CA MET A 44 -14.21 9.19 15.68
C MET A 44 -13.59 10.54 16.08
N ARG A 45 -13.23 10.71 17.37
CA ARG A 45 -12.60 11.96 17.82
C ARG A 45 -11.30 12.18 17.04
N PRO A 46 -10.99 13.42 16.61
CA PRO A 46 -9.81 13.70 15.80
C PRO A 46 -8.50 13.15 16.38
N VAL A 47 -8.35 13.20 17.72
CA VAL A 47 -7.15 12.67 18.40
C VAL A 47 -7.02 11.15 18.30
N GLU A 48 -8.13 10.41 18.34
CA GLU A 48 -8.11 8.95 18.22
C GLU A 48 -7.78 8.54 16.79
N ARG A 49 -8.39 9.21 15.81
CA ARG A 49 -8.08 9.00 14.39
C ARG A 49 -6.62 9.37 14.08
N GLY A 50 -6.11 10.46 14.67
CA GLY A 50 -4.72 10.86 14.56
C GLY A 50 -3.75 9.81 15.11
N ARG A 51 -4.09 9.13 16.22
CA ARG A 51 -3.28 8.01 16.74
C ARG A 51 -3.25 6.82 15.80
N LEU A 52 -4.36 6.50 15.13
CA LEU A 52 -4.38 5.43 14.12
C LEU A 52 -3.47 5.76 12.94
N VAL A 53 -3.56 6.99 12.39
CA VAL A 53 -2.67 7.44 11.30
C VAL A 53 -1.21 7.43 11.76
N ARG A 54 -0.93 7.87 12.98
CA ARG A 54 0.43 7.84 13.53
C ARG A 54 0.96 6.41 13.65
N ALA A 55 0.16 5.48 14.14
CA ALA A 55 0.54 4.07 14.24
C ALA A 55 0.84 3.45 12.87
N ILE A 56 0.11 3.84 11.81
CA ILE A 56 0.43 3.44 10.43
C ILE A 56 1.82 3.97 10.04
N GLY A 57 2.10 5.24 10.31
CA GLY A 57 3.43 5.83 10.03
C GLY A 57 4.56 5.15 10.80
N ASP A 58 4.37 4.88 12.10
CA ASP A 58 5.36 4.18 12.91
C ASP A 58 5.63 2.76 12.37
N GLN A 59 4.61 2.06 11.86
CA GLN A 59 4.78 0.76 11.22
C GLN A 59 5.52 0.85 9.87
N LEU A 60 5.18 1.83 9.03
CA LEU A 60 5.87 2.05 7.75
C LEU A 60 7.37 2.32 7.97
N LEU A 61 7.71 3.11 9.00
CA LEU A 61 9.10 3.38 9.37
C LEU A 61 9.79 2.13 9.94
N ALA A 62 9.09 1.29 10.69
CA ALA A 62 9.62 0.02 11.18
C ALA A 62 9.95 -0.95 10.03
N ASP A 63 9.15 -0.94 8.96
CA ASP A 63 9.30 -1.79 7.78
C ASP A 63 10.05 -1.09 6.62
N ARG A 64 10.68 0.07 6.87
CA ARG A 64 11.23 0.97 5.84
C ARG A 64 12.10 0.28 4.80
N ASP A 65 13.09 -0.49 5.26
CA ASP A 65 14.07 -1.11 4.37
C ASP A 65 13.41 -2.18 3.46
N ALA A 66 12.42 -2.91 3.99
CA ALA A 66 11.66 -3.89 3.23
C ALA A 66 10.77 -3.23 2.17
N ILE A 67 10.12 -2.11 2.53
CA ILE A 67 9.33 -1.31 1.58
C ILE A 67 10.25 -0.73 0.49
N ALA A 68 11.43 -0.22 0.87
CA ALA A 68 12.39 0.35 -0.06
C ALA A 68 12.94 -0.69 -1.05
N GLU A 69 13.17 -1.92 -0.61
CA GLU A 69 13.56 -3.04 -1.49
C GLU A 69 12.47 -3.34 -2.53
N ILE A 70 11.21 -3.42 -2.10
CA ILE A 70 10.07 -3.63 -3.01
C ILE A 70 9.99 -2.49 -4.03
N LEU A 71 10.05 -1.23 -3.59
CA LEU A 71 10.01 -0.07 -4.46
C LEU A 71 11.14 -0.08 -5.49
N THR A 72 12.36 -0.41 -5.06
CA THR A 72 13.53 -0.55 -5.93
C THR A 72 13.32 -1.61 -7.00
N LEU A 73 12.84 -2.79 -6.59
CA LEU A 73 12.60 -3.91 -7.50
C LEU A 73 11.52 -3.60 -8.53
N GLU A 74 10.47 -2.90 -8.11
CA GLU A 74 9.30 -2.59 -8.92
C GLU A 74 9.51 -1.42 -9.90
N SER A 75 10.23 -0.38 -9.49
CA SER A 75 10.42 0.82 -10.30
C SER A 75 11.78 0.86 -11.01
N GLY A 76 12.76 0.07 -10.54
CA GLY A 76 14.15 0.12 -11.03
C GLY A 76 14.94 1.35 -10.58
N LYS A 77 14.46 2.10 -9.57
CA LYS A 77 15.19 3.24 -9.01
C LYS A 77 16.31 2.77 -8.07
N PRO A 78 17.36 3.56 -7.82
CA PRO A 78 18.37 3.21 -6.83
C PRO A 78 17.78 3.07 -5.42
N PHE A 79 18.30 2.12 -4.63
CA PHE A 79 17.80 1.84 -3.27
C PHE A 79 17.74 3.07 -2.36
N TRP A 80 18.76 3.93 -2.41
CA TRP A 80 18.79 5.15 -1.59
C TRP A 80 17.63 6.11 -1.91
N GLU A 81 17.16 6.15 -3.16
CA GLU A 81 16.01 6.96 -3.56
C GLU A 81 14.72 6.36 -2.98
N SER A 82 14.58 5.03 -3.01
CA SER A 82 13.46 4.33 -2.36
C SER A 82 13.43 4.52 -0.84
N VAL A 83 14.58 4.59 -0.17
CA VAL A 83 14.64 4.87 1.28
C VAL A 83 14.09 6.26 1.59
N ILE A 84 14.48 7.28 0.80
CA ILE A 84 14.01 8.66 0.98
C ILE A 84 12.49 8.78 0.82
N GLU A 85 11.86 7.96 -0.02
CA GLU A 85 10.40 7.99 -0.21
C GLU A 85 9.60 7.42 0.97
N VAL A 86 10.23 6.63 1.83
CA VAL A 86 9.57 5.94 2.95
C VAL A 86 9.88 6.61 4.29
N GLU A 87 10.92 7.44 4.38
CA GLU A 87 11.29 8.26 5.55
C GLU A 87 10.43 9.53 5.68
#